data_AF-A0A645G8P0-F1
#
_entry.id   AF-A0A645G8P0-F1
#
_cell.length_a   1.000
_cell.length_b   1.000
_cell.length_c   1.000
_cell.angle_alpha   90.00
_cell.angle_beta   90.00
_cell.angle_gamma   90.00
#
_symmetry.space_group_name_H-M   'P 1'
#
loop_
_entity.id
_entity.type
_entity.pdbx_description
1 polymer ?
#
loop_
_entity_poly.entity_id
_entity_poly.type
_entity_poly.pdbx_seq_one_letter_code
_entity_poly.pdbx_strand_id
1 'polypeptide(L)'
;MENLFSAMLNNAFNTSSYIPAKGCSKCGMTYEEFRNTGKFGCNDCIDTFKPRIMPVVKNIQGYDAHTGKIPKRAGGNYKIKKDIEKLKNELKSAIEKEEYENAARIRDKIREMESNI
;
A
#
# COMPACT_ATOMS: atom_id res chain seq x y z
N MET A 1 31.34 4.25 -0.84
CA MET A 1 30.82 4.14 0.54
C MET A 1 29.39 3.69 0.42
N GLU A 2 29.09 2.47 0.88
CA GLU A 2 27.71 2.00 0.93
C GLU A 2 26.98 2.73 2.04
N ASN A 3 25.89 3.42 1.71
CA ASN A 3 25.07 4.08 2.70
C ASN A 3 24.20 3.02 3.40
N LEU A 4 23.90 3.21 4.68
CA LEU A 4 23.05 2.30 5.48
C LEU A 4 21.73 1.96 4.77
N PHE A 5 21.17 2.95 4.06
CA PHE A 5 19.97 2.80 3.25
C PHE A 5 20.17 1.83 2.09
N SER A 6 21.31 1.87 1.39
CA SER A 6 21.66 0.96 0.29
C SER A 6 21.75 -0.49 0.76
N ALA A 7 22.32 -0.73 1.95
CA ALA A 7 22.39 -2.07 2.55
C ALA A 7 20.99 -2.63 2.89
N MET A 8 20.07 -1.79 3.38
CA MET A 8 18.68 -2.19 3.64
C MET A 8 17.87 -2.45 2.36
N LEU A 9 18.13 -1.69 1.30
CA LEU A 9 17.54 -1.95 0.00
C LEU A 9 17.91 -3.38 -0.45
N ASN A 10 19.20 -3.75 -0.42
CA ASN A 10 19.68 -5.05 -0.91
C ASN A 10 19.01 -6.28 -0.24
N ASN A 11 18.71 -6.22 1.06
CA ASN A 11 18.03 -7.32 1.79
C ASN A 11 16.51 -7.37 1.58
N ALA A 12 15.89 -6.31 1.08
CA ALA A 12 14.44 -6.23 0.89
C ALA A 12 13.96 -6.77 -0.47
N PHE A 13 14.88 -7.12 -1.39
CA PHE A 13 14.55 -7.48 -2.76
C PHE A 13 14.49 -8.99 -2.99
N ASN A 14 13.33 -9.57 -2.71
CA ASN A 14 12.92 -10.87 -3.27
C ASN A 14 11.68 -10.76 -4.17
N THR A 15 11.29 -9.54 -4.56
CA THR A 15 10.10 -9.29 -5.40
C THR A 15 10.50 -8.87 -6.80
N SER A 16 10.12 -9.68 -7.79
CA SER A 16 10.25 -9.37 -9.23
C SER A 16 9.28 -8.24 -9.59
N SER A 17 9.72 -7.01 -9.36
CA SER A 17 8.98 -5.79 -9.69
C SER A 17 9.63 -5.10 -10.89
N TYR A 18 8.78 -4.72 -11.86
CA TYR A 18 9.19 -4.05 -13.08
C TYR A 18 9.83 -2.69 -12.76
N ILE A 19 11.04 -2.47 -13.28
CA ILE A 19 11.64 -1.14 -13.39
C ILE A 19 11.75 -0.83 -14.88
N PRO A 20 11.38 0.39 -15.31
CA PRO A 20 11.72 0.86 -16.64
C PRO A 20 13.24 0.76 -16.88
N ALA A 21 13.65 0.06 -17.94
CA ALA A 21 15.07 -0.14 -18.26
C ALA A 21 15.84 1.17 -18.47
N LYS A 22 15.15 2.24 -18.88
CA LYS A 22 15.72 3.58 -19.11
C LYS A 22 15.67 4.50 -17.87
N GLY A 23 15.24 4.00 -16.71
CA GLY A 23 15.09 4.82 -15.51
C GLY A 23 13.95 5.84 -15.62
N CYS A 24 14.07 6.95 -14.89
CA CYS A 24 13.07 8.02 -14.86
C CYS A 24 12.98 8.71 -16.24
N SER A 25 11.77 8.80 -16.79
CA SER A 25 11.51 9.45 -18.08
C SER A 25 11.83 10.94 -18.11
N LYS A 26 11.82 11.62 -16.96
CA LYS A 26 12.04 13.07 -16.86
C LYS A 26 13.49 13.49 -16.66
N CYS A 27 14.21 12.82 -15.76
CA CYS A 27 15.59 13.19 -15.43
C CYS A 27 16.63 12.14 -15.83
N GLY A 28 16.22 10.99 -16.39
CA GLY A 28 17.11 9.92 -16.82
C GLY A 28 17.72 9.09 -15.69
N MET A 29 17.51 9.46 -14.42
CA MET A 29 18.08 8.75 -13.28
C MET A 29 17.69 7.27 -13.34
N THR A 30 18.66 6.39 -13.17
CA THR A 30 18.47 4.95 -13.10
C THR A 30 18.22 4.50 -11.66
N TYR A 31 17.71 3.28 -11.50
CA TYR A 31 17.52 2.72 -10.17
C TYR A 31 18.84 2.44 -9.44
N GLU A 32 19.91 2.14 -10.17
CA GLU A 32 21.23 1.89 -9.58
C GLU A 32 21.84 3.17 -9.02
N GLU A 33 21.74 4.28 -9.74
CA GLU A 33 22.15 5.60 -9.25
C GLU A 33 21.34 6.00 -8.00
N PHE A 34 20.03 5.74 -7.98
CA PHE A 34 19.22 5.92 -6.77
C PHE A 34 19.73 5.08 -5.60
N ARG A 35 20.02 3.79 -5.83
CA ARG A 35 20.53 2.90 -4.77
C ARG A 35 21.86 3.39 -4.19
N ASN A 36 22.75 3.92 -5.03
CA ASN A 36 24.06 4.40 -4.60
C ASN A 36 23.97 5.73 -3.85
N THR A 37 23.13 6.65 -4.33
CA THR A 37 23.03 8.02 -3.78
C THR A 37 22.03 8.12 -2.63
N GLY A 38 21.01 7.26 -2.59
CA GLY A 38 19.88 7.33 -1.66
C GLY A 38 18.97 8.54 -1.87
N LYS A 39 19.08 9.25 -3.00
CA LYS A 39 18.35 10.51 -3.27
C LYS A 39 17.57 10.43 -4.57
N PHE A 40 16.39 11.05 -4.60
CA PHE A 40 15.63 11.22 -5.83
C PHE A 40 16.15 12.41 -6.64
N GLY A 41 16.28 12.23 -7.96
CA GLY A 41 16.68 13.29 -8.88
C GLY A 41 15.57 14.29 -9.22
N CYS A 42 14.31 13.85 -9.31
CA CYS A 42 13.16 14.72 -9.52
C CYS A 42 11.90 14.11 -8.89
N ASN A 43 10.77 14.82 -8.98
CA ASN A 43 9.47 14.36 -8.48
C ASN A 43 9.01 13.04 -9.13
N ASP A 44 9.20 12.88 -10.44
CA ASP A 44 8.75 11.69 -11.19
C ASP A 44 9.56 10.42 -10.82
N CYS A 45 10.74 10.58 -10.20
CA CYS A 45 11.51 9.46 -9.68
C CYS A 45 10.76 8.70 -8.58
N ILE A 46 9.89 9.39 -7.83
CA ILE A 46 9.08 8.77 -6.78
C ILE A 46 8.19 7.71 -7.42
N ASP A 47 7.41 8.09 -8.44
CA ASP A 47 6.49 7.17 -9.12
C ASP A 47 7.23 6.09 -9.92
N THR A 48 8.32 6.47 -10.59
CA THR A 48 9.15 5.53 -11.38
C THR A 48 9.67 4.37 -10.53
N PHE A 49 10.14 4.66 -9.31
CA PHE A 49 10.78 3.66 -8.44
C PHE A 49 9.87 3.15 -7.32
N LYS A 50 8.67 3.71 -7.18
CA LYS A 50 7.65 3.33 -6.19
C LYS A 50 7.51 1.81 -6.01
N PRO A 51 7.39 0.99 -7.08
CA PRO A 51 7.18 -0.45 -6.92
C PRO A 51 8.27 -1.16 -6.09
N ARG A 52 9.52 -0.67 -6.14
CA ARG A 52 10.65 -1.23 -5.36
C ARG A 52 10.88 -0.54 -4.02
N ILE A 53 10.45 0.72 -3.89
CA ILE A 53 10.69 1.50 -2.67
C ILE A 53 9.62 1.22 -1.62
N MET A 54 8.35 1.03 -2.03
CA MET A 54 7.25 0.83 -1.09
C MET A 54 7.45 -0.34 -0.12
N PRO A 55 7.96 -1.53 -0.52
CA PRO A 55 8.25 -2.61 0.42
C PRO A 55 9.24 -2.21 1.52
N VAL A 56 10.29 -1.46 1.15
CA VAL A 56 11.32 -1.00 2.09
C VAL A 56 10.74 0.04 3.03
N VAL A 57 9.98 1.00 2.50
CA VAL A 57 9.28 2.02 3.30
C VAL A 57 8.34 1.35 4.30
N LYS A 58 7.60 0.33 3.86
CA LYS A 58 6.71 -0.45 4.74
C LYS A 58 7.47 -1.19 5.83
N ASN A 59 8.64 -1.75 5.55
CA ASN A 59 9.48 -2.40 6.56
C ASN A 59 10.01 -1.40 7.62
N ILE A 60 10.33 -0.17 7.21
CA ILE A 60 10.85 0.87 8.12
C ILE A 60 9.74 1.54 8.92
N GLN A 61 8.65 1.93 8.27
CA GLN A 61 7.57 2.73 8.86
C GLN A 61 6.38 1.90 9.37
N GLY A 62 6.32 0.61 9.02
CA GLY A 62 5.20 -0.30 9.32
C GLY A 62 3.99 -0.16 8.40
N TYR A 63 3.88 0.95 7.65
CA TYR A 63 2.74 1.25 6.77
C TYR A 63 3.22 1.84 5.45
N ASP A 64 2.48 1.58 4.38
CA ASP A 64 2.72 2.08 3.01
C ASP A 64 1.86 3.32 2.68
N ALA A 65 0.97 3.73 3.59
CA ALA A 65 0.15 4.92 3.43
C ALA A 65 -0.12 5.61 4.77
N HIS A 66 0.05 6.94 4.81
CA HIS A 66 -0.40 7.76 5.91
C HIS A 66 -1.89 8.09 5.74
N THR A 67 -2.73 7.55 6.63
CA THR A 67 -4.18 7.80 6.62
C THR A 67 -4.61 8.96 7.53
N GLY A 68 -3.64 9.69 8.11
CA GLY A 68 -3.88 10.81 9.03
C GLY A 68 -4.26 10.37 10.45
N LYS A 69 -4.54 11.34 11.33
CA LYS A 69 -5.05 11.10 12.70
C LYS A 69 -6.57 11.10 12.67
N ILE A 70 -7.18 10.12 13.34
CA ILE A 70 -8.64 10.07 13.51
C ILE A 70 -9.01 10.93 14.72
N PRO A 71 -9.80 12.01 14.58
CA PRO A 71 -10.23 12.82 15.72
C PRO A 71 -11.05 11.99 16.72
N LYS A 72 -10.81 12.14 18.04
CA LYS A 72 -11.49 11.36 19.10
C LYS A 72 -13.02 11.37 19.00
N ARG A 73 -13.62 12.49 18.56
CA ARG A 73 -15.07 12.65 18.41
C ARG A 73 -15.65 12.07 17.10
N ALA A 74 -14.81 11.86 16.09
CA ALA A 74 -15.22 11.33 14.78
C ALA A 74 -14.81 9.85 14.59
N GLY A 75 -14.15 9.25 15.58
CA GLY A 75 -13.55 7.93 15.47
C GLY A 75 -14.53 6.76 15.42
N GLY A 76 -15.73 6.92 16.00
CA GLY A 76 -16.78 5.89 15.95
C GLY A 76 -17.17 5.56 14.51
N ASN A 77 -17.68 6.55 13.78
CA ASN A 77 -18.13 6.36 12.40
C ASN A 77 -16.99 5.99 11.46
N TYR A 78 -15.77 6.48 11.69
CA TYR A 78 -14.61 6.06 10.89
C TYR A 78 -14.28 4.58 11.06
N LYS A 79 -14.31 4.06 12.30
CA LYS A 79 -14.05 2.64 12.56
C LYS A 79 -15.10 1.77 11.88
N ILE A 80 -16.39 2.13 12.01
CA ILE A 80 -17.49 1.40 11.38
C ILE A 80 -17.33 1.42 9.84
N LYS A 81 -17.04 2.58 9.24
CA LYS A 81 -16.76 2.68 7.80
C LYS A 81 -15.59 1.80 7.36
N LYS A 82 -14.50 1.78 8.13
CA LYS A 82 -13.33 0.92 7.82
C LYS A 82 -13.66 -0.57 7.90
N ASP A 83 -14.47 -0.97 8.86
CA ASP A 83 -14.89 -2.36 9.02
C ASP A 83 -15.90 -2.76 7.92
N ILE A 84 -16.79 -1.87 7.49
CA ILE A 84 -17.65 -2.06 6.30
C ILE A 84 -16.80 -2.28 5.04
N GLU A 85 -15.76 -1.46 4.82
CA GLU A 85 -14.88 -1.63 3.64
C GLU A 85 -14.14 -2.97 3.65
N LYS A 86 -13.74 -3.49 4.82
CA LYS A 86 -13.20 -4.85 4.92
C LYS A 86 -14.24 -5.91 4.55
N LEU A 87 -15.45 -5.81 5.11
CA LEU A 87 -16.54 -6.74 4.80
C LEU A 87 -16.91 -6.72 3.32
N LYS A 88 -16.83 -5.57 2.63
CA LYS A 88 -17.04 -5.50 1.17
C LYS A 88 -16.00 -6.30 0.38
N ASN A 89 -14.73 -6.26 0.81
CA ASN A 89 -13.67 -7.07 0.21
C ASN A 89 -13.87 -8.57 0.49
N GLU A 90 -14.26 -8.92 1.71
CA GLU A 90 -14.60 -10.31 2.09
C GLU A 90 -15.81 -10.82 1.30
N LEU A 91 -16.84 -10.00 1.13
CA LEU A 91 -18.01 -10.31 0.31
C LEU A 91 -17.61 -10.60 -1.13
N LYS A 92 -16.75 -9.77 -1.73
CA LYS A 92 -16.24 -9.99 -3.08
C LYS A 92 -15.50 -11.32 -3.17
N SER A 93 -14.65 -11.61 -2.20
CA SER A 93 -13.91 -12.87 -2.13
C SER A 93 -14.83 -14.09 -1.97
N ALA A 94 -15.87 -14.01 -1.15
CA ALA A 94 -16.86 -15.08 -0.97
C ALA A 94 -17.66 -15.35 -2.25
N ILE A 95 -18.03 -14.29 -2.99
CA ILE A 95 -18.71 -14.43 -4.30
C ILE A 95 -17.78 -15.09 -5.32
N GLU A 96 -16.51 -14.69 -5.39
CA GLU A 96 -15.51 -15.28 -6.29
C GLU A 96 -15.25 -16.77 -5.99
N LYS A 97 -15.46 -17.20 -4.73
CA LYS A 97 -15.35 -18.60 -4.29
C LYS A 97 -16.66 -19.38 -4.34
N GLU A 98 -17.73 -18.77 -4.84
CA GLU A 98 -19.08 -19.37 -4.89
C GLU A 98 -19.65 -19.75 -3.51
N GLU A 99 -19.16 -19.11 -2.44
CA GLU A 99 -19.64 -19.30 -1.06
C GLU A 99 -20.89 -18.44 -0.80
N TYR A 100 -21.99 -18.71 -1.50
CA TYR A 100 -23.16 -17.81 -1.53
C TYR A 100 -23.86 -17.63 -0.16
N GLU A 101 -23.86 -18.65 0.69
CA GLU A 101 -24.43 -18.56 2.04
C GLU A 101 -23.60 -17.59 2.91
N ASN A 102 -22.28 -17.69 2.83
CA ASN A 102 -21.37 -16.80 3.51
C ASN A 102 -21.48 -15.36 2.97
N ALA A 103 -21.54 -15.21 1.64
CA ALA A 103 -21.77 -13.92 1.00
C ALA A 103 -23.10 -13.27 1.45
N ALA A 104 -24.18 -14.04 1.60
CA ALA A 104 -25.45 -13.53 2.12
C ALA A 104 -25.31 -13.02 3.57
N ARG A 105 -24.65 -13.78 4.45
CA ARG A 105 -24.37 -13.37 5.84
C ARG A 105 -23.54 -12.09 5.91
N ILE A 106 -22.49 -11.99 5.11
CA ILE A 106 -21.62 -10.80 5.06
C ILE A 106 -22.40 -9.59 4.55
N ARG A 107 -23.21 -9.75 3.50
CA ARG A 107 -24.08 -8.69 2.96
C ARG A 107 -25.04 -8.15 4.00
N ASP A 108 -25.72 -9.04 4.74
CA ASP A 108 -26.71 -8.62 5.73
C ASP A 108 -26.02 -7.91 6.91
N LYS A 109 -24.82 -8.36 7.31
CA LYS A 109 -23.98 -7.67 8.30
C LYS A 109 -23.54 -6.27 7.83
N ILE A 110 -23.19 -6.10 6.56
CA ILE A 110 -22.87 -4.78 5.99
C ILE A 110 -24.08 -3.85 6.12
N ARG A 111 -25.28 -4.31 5.75
CA ARG A 111 -26.52 -3.52 5.83
C ARG A 111 -26.84 -3.10 7.27
N GLU A 112 -26.68 -4.01 8.22
CA GLU A 112 -26.87 -3.72 9.64
C GLU A 112 -25.90 -2.63 10.12
N MET A 113 -24.62 -2.74 9.76
CA MET A 113 -23.61 -1.75 10.13
C MET A 113 -23.85 -0.39 9.47
N GLU A 114 -24.29 -0.37 8.20
CA GLU A 114 -24.64 0.86 7.47
C GLU A 114 -25.87 1.56 8.06
N SER A 115 -26.85 0.81 8.58
CA SER A 115 -28.03 1.37 9.25
C SER A 115 -27.73 2.00 10.62
N ASN A 116 -26.59 1.67 11.23
CA ASN A 116 -26.18 2.14 12.54
C ASN A 116 -25.22 3.36 12.48
N ILE A 117 -24.99 3.90 11.27
CA ILE A 117 -24.20 5.13 11.01
C ILE A 117 -25.15 6.31 10.80
#